data_AF-A0A067D7N8-F1
#
_entry.id   AF-A0A067D7N8-F1
#
_cell.length_a   1.000
_cell.length_b   1.000
_cell.length_c   1.000
_cell.angle_alpha   90.00
_cell.angle_beta   90.00
_cell.angle_gamma   90.00
#
_symmetry.space_group_name_H-M   'P 1'
#
loop_
_entity.id
_entity.type
_entity.pdbx_description
1 polymer ?
#
loop_
_entity_poly.entity_id
_entity_poly.type
_entity_poly.pdbx_seq_one_letter_code
_entity_poly.pdbx_strand_id
1 'polypeptide(L)'
;MGSHQSRITEDDQTKLMKEREAGQQQPTAQVRVSADLVKSLHEPAAPAQAKVAPAGVSKEEIEKLKKEAYAKGAEDAKKRIEAEAAKKNVRVIDAHQAEIEEKERVQALVEELNKKQYRAPVNDVQCSSERDACLKCYHDNTKNVLVCKEIADAFFRCAESATTEFVKK
;
A
#
# COMPACT_ATOMS: atom_id res chain seq x y z
N MET A 1 -14.62 32.73 -22.79
CA MET A 1 -15.18 31.60 -23.58
C MET A 1 -14.04 30.66 -23.92
N GLY A 2 -13.86 29.56 -23.18
CA GLY A 2 -12.77 28.62 -23.41
C GLY A 2 -12.99 27.35 -22.59
N SER A 3 -13.89 26.51 -23.08
CA SER A 3 -14.26 25.21 -22.49
C SER A 3 -13.15 24.19 -22.71
N HIS A 4 -12.39 23.84 -21.68
CA HIS A 4 -11.56 22.63 -21.68
C HIS A 4 -12.44 21.43 -21.33
N GLN A 5 -12.87 20.69 -22.36
CA GLN A 5 -13.49 19.38 -22.17
C GLN A 5 -12.38 18.36 -21.87
N SER A 6 -12.28 17.95 -20.61
CA SER A 6 -11.47 16.82 -20.19
C SER A 6 -12.12 15.53 -20.69
N ARG A 7 -11.57 14.95 -21.76
CA ARG A 7 -11.96 13.64 -22.29
C ARG A 7 -11.51 12.57 -21.30
N ILE A 8 -12.43 12.09 -20.46
CA ILE A 8 -12.21 10.95 -19.57
C ILE A 8 -11.96 9.73 -20.47
N THR A 9 -10.70 9.31 -20.56
CA THR A 9 -10.30 8.01 -21.09
C THR A 9 -10.44 7.00 -19.97
N GLU A 10 -11.45 6.14 -20.10
CA GLU A 10 -11.66 4.83 -19.45
C GLU A 10 -11.17 4.69 -18.00
N ASP A 11 -12.12 4.64 -17.08
CA ASP A 11 -11.93 4.32 -15.65
C ASP A 11 -11.10 3.03 -15.47
N ASP A 12 -10.10 3.08 -14.59
CA ASP A 12 -9.23 1.94 -14.23
C ASP A 12 -10.03 0.71 -13.76
N GLN A 13 -11.21 0.94 -13.18
CA GLN A 13 -12.15 -0.14 -12.82
C GLN A 13 -12.59 -0.96 -14.03
N THR A 14 -12.87 -0.31 -15.16
CA THR A 14 -13.31 -0.97 -16.39
C THR A 14 -12.21 -1.87 -16.97
N LYS A 15 -10.95 -1.44 -16.83
CA LYS A 15 -9.78 -2.17 -17.31
C LYS A 15 -9.53 -3.42 -16.46
N LEU A 16 -9.59 -3.28 -15.14
CA LEU A 16 -9.45 -4.37 -14.18
C LEU A 16 -10.53 -5.45 -14.31
N MET A 17 -11.77 -5.06 -14.61
CA MET A 17 -12.86 -6.02 -14.84
C MET A 17 -12.63 -6.84 -16.12
N LYS A 18 -12.16 -6.20 -17.19
CA LYS A 18 -11.88 -6.86 -18.48
C LYS A 18 -10.71 -7.85 -18.39
N GLU A 19 -9.68 -7.52 -17.61
CA GLU A 19 -8.54 -8.43 -17.37
C GLU A 19 -8.94 -9.63 -16.47
N ARG A 20 -9.85 -9.42 -15.52
CA ARG A 20 -10.39 -10.48 -14.66
C ARG A 20 -11.27 -11.45 -15.43
N GLU A 21 -12.05 -10.95 -16.39
CA GLU A 21 -12.85 -11.77 -17.30
C GLU A 21 -11.98 -12.58 -18.27
N ALA A 22 -10.88 -12.01 -18.76
CA ALA A 22 -9.93 -12.71 -19.64
C ALA A 22 -9.17 -13.86 -18.92
N GLY A 23 -8.92 -13.71 -17.61
CA GLY A 23 -8.21 -14.74 -16.81
C GLY A 23 -9.08 -15.91 -16.32
N GLN A 24 -10.42 -15.81 -16.41
CA GLN A 24 -11.37 -16.81 -15.91
C GLN A 24 -12.02 -17.68 -16.99
N GLN A 25 -11.66 -17.51 -18.26
CA GLN A 25 -12.19 -18.36 -19.33
C GLN A 25 -11.62 -19.78 -19.20
N GLN A 26 -12.37 -20.66 -18.52
CA GLN A 26 -12.16 -22.10 -18.62
C GLN A 26 -12.29 -22.55 -20.07
N PRO A 27 -11.44 -23.47 -20.56
CA PRO A 27 -11.59 -24.02 -21.91
C PRO A 27 -12.87 -24.85 -21.95
N THR A 28 -13.96 -24.28 -22.47
CA THR A 28 -15.18 -25.04 -22.76
C THR A 28 -14.92 -25.91 -23.98
N ALA A 29 -14.54 -27.16 -23.77
CA ALA A 29 -14.52 -28.16 -24.82
C ALA A 29 -15.97 -28.42 -25.26
N GLN A 30 -16.38 -27.80 -26.37
CA GLN A 30 -17.68 -28.07 -26.97
C GLN A 30 -17.61 -29.41 -27.72
N VAL A 31 -18.15 -30.46 -27.10
CA VAL A 31 -18.31 -31.76 -27.76
C VAL A 31 -19.48 -31.65 -28.74
N ARG A 32 -19.17 -31.57 -30.04
CA ARG A 32 -20.20 -31.65 -31.09
C ARG A 32 -20.58 -33.11 -31.28
N VAL A 33 -21.74 -33.48 -30.77
CA VAL A 33 -22.32 -34.81 -31.01
C VAL A 33 -22.94 -34.80 -32.41
N SER A 34 -22.43 -35.62 -33.32
CA SER A 34 -23.00 -35.77 -34.66
C SER A 34 -24.34 -36.51 -34.60
N ALA A 35 -25.27 -36.16 -35.49
CA ALA A 35 -26.58 -36.80 -35.56
C ALA A 35 -26.49 -38.32 -35.78
N ASP A 36 -25.43 -38.80 -36.41
CA ASP A 36 -25.17 -40.23 -36.63
C ASP A 36 -24.85 -40.99 -35.33
N LEU A 37 -24.21 -40.32 -34.37
CA LEU A 37 -23.92 -40.89 -33.05
C LEU A 37 -25.19 -40.97 -32.17
N VAL A 38 -26.11 -40.02 -32.33
CA VAL A 38 -27.40 -40.04 -31.62
C VAL A 38 -28.32 -41.14 -32.14
N LYS A 39 -28.26 -41.41 -33.46
CA LYS A 39 -29.01 -42.49 -34.10
C LYS A 39 -28.50 -43.87 -33.70
N SER A 40 -27.18 -44.06 -33.59
CA SER A 40 -26.62 -45.36 -33.18
C SER A 40 -26.92 -45.74 -31.73
N LEU A 41 -27.26 -44.77 -30.86
CA LEU A 41 -27.63 -45.00 -29.47
C LEU A 41 -29.11 -45.40 -29.28
N HIS A 42 -29.99 -45.13 -30.27
CA HIS A 42 -31.43 -45.36 -30.16
C HIS A 42 -31.91 -46.68 -30.78
N GLU A 43 -31.09 -47.36 -31.59
CA GLU A 43 -31.46 -48.67 -32.15
C GLU A 43 -30.71 -49.81 -31.42
N PRO A 44 -31.41 -50.89 -31.00
CA PRO A 44 -30.75 -52.07 -30.48
C PRO A 44 -30.01 -52.80 -31.62
N ALA A 45 -28.70 -52.97 -31.43
CA ALA A 45 -27.75 -53.45 -32.42
C ALA A 45 -28.10 -54.81 -33.06
N ALA A 46 -27.95 -54.89 -34.39
CA ALA A 46 -27.53 -56.09 -35.10
C ALA A 46 -26.14 -55.81 -35.73
N PRO A 47 -25.24 -56.81 -35.81
CA PRO A 47 -23.80 -56.58 -35.70
C PRO A 47 -23.21 -56.12 -37.04
N ALA A 48 -23.23 -54.81 -37.29
CA ALA A 48 -22.36 -54.22 -38.28
C ALA A 48 -20.97 -54.08 -37.65
N GLN A 49 -20.02 -54.87 -38.17
CA GLN A 49 -18.62 -54.86 -37.81
C GLN A 49 -18.10 -53.41 -37.70
N ALA A 50 -17.91 -52.95 -36.47
CA ALA A 50 -17.08 -51.82 -36.20
C ALA A 50 -15.66 -52.22 -36.63
N LYS A 51 -15.24 -51.77 -37.82
CA LYS A 51 -13.82 -51.58 -38.09
C LYS A 51 -13.34 -50.48 -37.15
N VAL A 52 -13.13 -50.85 -35.88
CA VAL A 52 -12.28 -50.11 -34.99
C VAL A 52 -10.90 -50.22 -35.61
N ALA A 53 -10.48 -49.17 -36.31
CA ALA A 53 -9.07 -49.01 -36.61
C ALA A 53 -8.34 -49.01 -35.26
N PRO A 54 -7.46 -49.97 -34.96
CA PRO A 54 -6.59 -49.83 -33.83
C PRO A 54 -5.47 -48.90 -34.29
N ALA A 55 -5.69 -47.59 -34.25
CA ALA A 55 -4.57 -46.68 -33.99
C ALA A 55 -4.27 -46.78 -32.49
N GLY A 56 -3.92 -47.99 -32.05
CA GLY A 56 -3.52 -48.29 -30.69
C GLY A 56 -2.11 -47.78 -30.53
N VAL A 57 -1.99 -46.54 -30.05
CA VAL A 57 -0.73 -46.06 -29.47
C VAL A 57 -0.26 -47.15 -28.52
N SER A 58 0.94 -47.67 -28.75
CA SER A 58 1.46 -48.80 -27.97
C SER A 58 1.49 -48.41 -26.48
N LYS A 59 1.32 -49.37 -25.57
CA LYS A 59 1.34 -49.09 -24.12
C LYS A 59 2.62 -48.33 -23.71
N GLU A 60 3.72 -48.60 -24.40
CA GLU A 60 5.02 -47.95 -24.23
C GLU A 60 5.02 -46.49 -24.69
N GLU A 61 4.39 -46.17 -25.83
CA GLU A 61 4.21 -44.79 -26.27
C GLU A 61 3.30 -43.99 -25.33
N ILE A 62 2.27 -44.63 -24.76
CA ILE A 62 1.41 -43.99 -23.75
C ILE A 62 2.19 -43.66 -22.48
N GLU A 63 3.06 -44.57 -22.01
CA GLU A 63 3.92 -44.30 -20.85
C GLU A 63 4.96 -43.22 -21.13
N LYS A 64 5.53 -43.20 -22.34
CA LYS A 64 6.46 -42.14 -22.76
C LYS A 64 5.75 -40.78 -22.79
N LEU A 65 4.55 -40.71 -23.36
CA LEU A 65 3.75 -39.48 -23.37
C LEU A 65 3.41 -39.00 -21.95
N LYS A 66 3.09 -39.92 -21.04
CA LYS A 66 2.81 -39.59 -19.63
C LYS A 66 4.05 -39.01 -18.94
N LYS A 67 5.23 -39.60 -19.15
CA LYS A 67 6.49 -39.10 -18.58
C LYS A 67 6.85 -37.72 -19.12
N GLU A 68 6.70 -37.52 -20.43
CA GLU A 68 6.94 -36.22 -21.08
C GLU A 68 5.95 -35.15 -20.61
N ALA A 69 4.67 -35.48 -20.48
CA ALA A 69 3.65 -34.58 -19.96
C ALA A 69 3.91 -34.18 -18.49
N TYR A 70 4.35 -35.14 -17.66
CA TYR A 70 4.71 -34.86 -16.27
C TYR A 70 5.94 -33.96 -16.17
N ALA A 71 7.00 -34.24 -16.94
CA ALA A 71 8.20 -33.41 -16.97
C ALA A 71 7.88 -31.98 -17.45
N LYS A 72 7.07 -31.84 -18.50
CA LYS A 72 6.62 -30.55 -18.99
C LYS A 72 5.75 -29.81 -17.97
N GLY A 73 4.83 -30.51 -17.29
CA GLY A 73 4.00 -29.93 -16.24
C GLY A 73 4.82 -29.44 -15.03
N ALA A 74 5.88 -30.15 -14.66
CA ALA A 74 6.79 -29.73 -13.59
C ALA A 74 7.57 -28.45 -13.97
N GLU A 75 8.08 -28.39 -15.19
CA GLU A 75 8.76 -27.20 -15.72
C GLU A 75 7.82 -25.99 -15.83
N ASP A 76 6.60 -26.20 -16.34
CA ASP A 76 5.60 -25.13 -16.45
C ASP A 76 5.15 -24.63 -15.07
N ALA A 77 5.00 -25.53 -14.08
CA ALA A 77 4.70 -25.15 -12.70
C ALA A 77 5.83 -24.29 -12.10
N LYS A 78 7.09 -24.69 -12.29
CA LYS A 78 8.26 -23.92 -11.83
C LYS A 78 8.31 -22.53 -12.45
N LYS A 79 8.13 -22.43 -13.77
CA LYS A 79 8.10 -21.15 -14.50
C LYS A 79 6.96 -20.25 -14.03
N ARG A 80 5.79 -20.80 -13.71
CA ARG A 80 4.67 -20.02 -13.16
C ARG A 80 4.98 -19.46 -11.77
N ILE A 81 5.60 -20.25 -10.90
CA ILE A 81 5.99 -19.80 -9.56
C ILE A 81 7.05 -18.69 -9.66
N GLU A 82 8.06 -18.86 -10.52
CA GLU A 82 9.10 -17.84 -10.75
C GLU A 82 8.51 -16.53 -11.33
N ALA A 83 7.59 -16.63 -12.29
CA ALA A 83 6.91 -15.46 -12.85
C ALA A 83 6.02 -14.74 -11.83
N GLU A 84 5.34 -15.47 -10.94
CA GLU A 84 4.56 -14.88 -9.85
C GLU A 84 5.45 -14.23 -8.79
N ALA A 85 6.60 -14.83 -8.45
CA ALA A 85 7.57 -14.24 -7.54
C ALA A 85 8.18 -12.96 -8.12
N ALA A 86 8.56 -12.96 -9.40
CA ALA A 86 9.07 -11.77 -10.08
C ALA A 86 8.05 -10.63 -10.11
N LYS A 87 6.77 -10.91 -10.41
CA LYS A 87 5.69 -9.91 -10.39
C LYS A 87 5.45 -9.32 -9.00
N LYS A 88 5.52 -10.14 -7.95
CA LYS A 88 5.40 -9.65 -6.56
C LYS A 88 6.54 -8.73 -6.19
N ASN A 89 7.78 -9.10 -6.54
CA ASN A 89 8.96 -8.28 -6.24
C ASN A 89 8.92 -6.92 -6.96
N VAL A 90 8.52 -6.88 -8.24
CA VAL A 90 8.37 -5.61 -8.99
C VAL A 90 7.33 -4.70 -8.35
N ARG A 91 6.16 -5.24 -7.96
CA ARG A 91 5.11 -4.45 -7.27
C ARG A 91 5.58 -3.88 -5.93
N VAL A 92 6.40 -4.62 -5.18
CA VAL A 92 6.96 -4.15 -3.91
C VAL A 92 7.98 -3.04 -4.13
N ILE A 93 8.81 -3.14 -5.17
CA ILE A 93 9.78 -2.10 -5.53
C ILE A 93 9.05 -0.83 -6.00
N ASP A 94 8.05 -0.96 -6.86
CA ASP A 94 7.25 0.18 -7.34
C ASP A 94 6.51 0.88 -6.19
N ALA A 95 5.93 0.11 -5.26
CA ALA A 95 5.26 0.66 -4.09
C ALA A 95 6.25 1.40 -3.17
N HIS A 96 7.44 0.84 -2.95
CA HIS A 96 8.46 1.48 -2.12
C HIS A 96 8.98 2.79 -2.75
N GLN A 97 9.17 2.80 -4.06
CA GLN A 97 9.59 3.99 -4.78
C GLN A 97 8.53 5.10 -4.71
N ALA A 98 7.25 4.76 -4.87
CA ALA A 98 6.14 5.70 -4.73
C ALA A 98 6.05 6.29 -3.31
N GLU A 99 6.28 5.48 -2.27
CA GLU A 99 6.33 5.98 -0.89
C GLU A 99 7.46 6.98 -0.65
N ILE A 100 8.64 6.76 -1.24
CA ILE A 100 9.78 7.68 -1.11
C ILE A 100 9.44 9.01 -1.77
N GLU A 101 8.94 8.98 -3.01
CA GLU A 101 8.57 10.19 -3.76
C GLU A 101 7.46 10.98 -3.05
N GLU A 102 6.48 10.31 -2.46
CA GLU A 102 5.41 10.98 -1.70
C GLU A 102 5.96 11.61 -0.42
N LYS A 103 6.83 10.90 0.31
CA LYS A 103 7.47 11.44 1.52
C LYS A 103 8.27 12.71 1.22
N GLU A 104 9.04 12.71 0.14
CA GLU A 104 9.80 13.88 -0.29
C GLU A 104 8.88 15.06 -0.63
N ARG A 105 7.78 14.82 -1.35
CA ARG A 105 6.78 15.86 -1.64
C ARG A 105 6.12 16.41 -0.39
N VAL A 106 5.73 15.55 0.55
CA VAL A 106 5.12 15.97 1.82
C VAL A 106 6.10 16.79 2.63
N GLN A 107 7.38 16.37 2.72
CA GLN A 107 8.40 17.14 3.43
C GLN A 107 8.61 18.53 2.82
N ALA A 108 8.73 18.61 1.49
CA ALA A 108 8.85 19.90 0.79
C ALA A 108 7.66 20.82 1.07
N LEU A 109 6.44 20.27 1.07
CA LEU A 109 5.23 21.03 1.39
C LEU A 109 5.19 21.48 2.85
N VAL A 110 5.61 20.62 3.79
CA VAL A 110 5.70 20.97 5.22
C VAL A 110 6.69 22.11 5.42
N GLU A 111 7.85 22.07 4.78
CA GLU A 111 8.83 23.15 4.85
C GLU A 111 8.30 24.46 4.28
N GLU A 112 7.62 24.39 3.13
CA GLU A 112 6.99 25.56 2.51
C GLU A 112 5.91 26.16 3.42
N LEU A 113 5.06 25.33 4.01
CA LEU A 113 4.03 25.76 4.96
C LEU A 113 4.65 26.34 6.23
N ASN A 114 5.71 25.73 6.76
CA ASN A 114 6.41 26.22 7.93
C ASN A 114 7.11 27.57 7.67
N LYS A 115 7.61 27.81 6.44
CA LYS A 115 8.14 29.12 6.02
C LYS A 115 7.04 30.17 5.88
N LYS A 116 5.85 29.79 5.37
CA LYS A 116 4.71 30.71 5.17
C LYS A 116 3.98 31.03 6.48
N GLN A 117 3.96 30.11 7.43
CA GLN A 117 3.41 30.37 8.76
C GLN A 117 4.40 31.21 9.56
N TYR A 118 4.03 32.46 9.82
CA TYR A 118 4.75 33.29 10.78
C TYR A 118 4.68 32.63 12.16
N ARG A 119 5.80 32.05 12.61
CA ARG A 119 6.02 31.73 14.02
C ARG A 119 6.63 32.96 14.68
N ALA A 120 5.84 33.62 15.52
CA ALA A 120 6.37 34.65 16.39
C ALA A 120 7.56 34.08 17.19
N PRO A 121 8.70 34.78 17.27
CA PRO A 121 9.79 34.37 18.14
C PRO A 121 9.24 34.20 19.56
N VAL A 122 9.30 32.97 20.07
CA VAL A 122 8.97 32.69 21.46
C VAL A 122 10.17 33.18 22.27
N ASN A 123 10.18 34.47 22.56
CA ASN A 123 11.09 35.00 23.55
C ASN A 123 10.67 34.44 24.89
N ASP A 124 11.63 33.93 25.65
CA ASP A 124 11.34 33.48 26.99
C ASP A 124 10.81 34.66 27.81
N VAL A 125 9.81 34.39 28.64
CA VAL A 125 9.19 35.44 29.46
C VAL A 125 10.26 35.95 30.40
N GLN A 126 10.48 37.27 30.42
CA GLN A 126 11.45 37.90 31.31
C GLN A 126 11.24 37.39 32.75
N CYS A 127 12.32 37.05 33.44
CA CYS A 127 12.31 36.53 34.82
C CYS A 127 11.68 35.13 34.99
N SER A 128 11.63 34.29 33.94
CA SER A 128 11.13 32.91 34.00
C SER A 128 11.83 32.06 35.07
N SER A 129 13.17 32.14 35.17
CA SER A 129 13.97 31.41 36.17
C SER A 129 13.60 31.77 37.61
N GLU A 130 13.49 33.06 37.90
CA GLU A 130 13.17 33.57 39.23
C GLU A 130 11.72 33.26 39.62
N ARG A 131 10.80 33.31 38.64
CA ARG A 131 9.40 32.89 38.82
C ARG A 131 9.33 31.42 39.21
N ASP A 132 10.02 30.55 38.49
CA ASP A 132 10.00 29.12 38.75
C ASP A 132 10.64 28.77 40.09
N ALA A 133 11.71 29.46 40.48
CA ALA A 133 12.33 29.30 41.80
C ALA A 133 11.38 29.71 42.93
N CYS A 134 10.65 30.82 42.75
CA CYS A 134 9.66 31.31 43.71
C CYS A 134 8.49 30.32 43.88
N LEU A 135 7.95 29.83 42.76
CA LEU A 135 6.87 28.84 42.77
C LEU A 135 7.30 27.52 43.39
N LYS A 136 8.51 27.04 43.09
CA LYS A 136 9.08 25.85 43.74
C LYS A 136 9.22 26.04 45.25
N CYS A 137 9.72 27.19 45.70
CA CYS A 137 9.84 27.45 47.13
C CYS A 137 8.49 27.44 47.85
N TYR A 138 7.45 28.04 47.26
CA TYR A 138 6.10 28.03 47.85
C TYR A 138 5.47 26.64 47.84
N HIS A 139 5.73 25.85 46.81
CA HIS A 139 5.30 24.47 46.75
C HIS A 139 5.95 23.64 47.88
N ASP A 140 7.24 23.83 48.14
CA ASP A 140 7.97 23.05 49.13
C ASP A 140 7.73 23.55 50.57
N ASN A 141 7.38 24.82 50.75
CA ASN A 141 7.21 25.47 52.07
C ASN A 141 5.78 25.96 52.34
N THR A 142 4.77 25.12 52.05
CA THR A 142 3.34 25.46 52.22
C THR A 142 2.94 25.90 53.63
N LYS A 143 3.65 25.46 54.68
CA LYS A 143 3.38 25.81 56.09
C LYS A 143 4.09 27.09 56.54
N ASN A 144 5.18 27.47 55.89
CA ASN A 144 5.95 28.66 56.25
C ASN A 144 6.47 29.36 54.99
N VAL A 145 5.57 30.14 54.39
CA VAL A 145 5.76 30.89 53.14
C VAL A 145 6.83 31.98 53.29
N LEU A 146 7.12 32.43 54.51
CA LEU A 146 8.08 33.50 54.79
C LEU A 146 9.54 33.10 54.53
N VAL A 147 9.83 31.79 54.50
CA VAL A 147 11.17 31.28 54.15
C VAL A 147 11.53 31.63 52.70
N CYS A 148 10.52 31.79 51.84
CA CYS A 148 10.70 32.11 50.42
C CYS A 148 10.92 33.60 50.14
N LYS A 149 11.06 34.45 51.17
CA LYS A 149 11.21 35.90 51.02
C LYS A 149 12.36 36.27 50.09
N GLU A 150 13.55 35.73 50.30
CA GLU A 150 14.74 36.07 49.50
C GLU A 150 14.57 35.71 48.02
N ILE A 151 13.85 34.61 47.73
CA ILE A 151 13.56 34.15 46.37
C ILE A 151 12.47 35.02 45.73
N ALA A 152 11.45 35.40 46.51
CA ALA A 152 10.44 36.35 46.07
C ALA A 152 11.06 37.74 45.77
N ASP A 153 11.96 38.22 46.63
CA ASP A 153 12.68 39.50 46.46
C ASP A 153 13.61 39.46 45.22
N ALA A 154 14.18 38.30 44.88
CA ALA A 154 14.91 38.13 43.62
C ALA A 154 13.99 38.24 42.39
N PHE A 155 12.80 37.63 42.44
CA PHE A 155 11.80 37.78 41.38
C PHE A 155 11.32 39.23 41.22
N PHE A 156 11.05 39.94 42.32
CA PHE A 156 10.68 41.36 42.28
C PHE A 156 11.76 42.24 41.68
N ARG A 157 13.03 42.05 42.07
CA ARG A 157 14.16 42.79 41.48
C ARG A 157 14.26 42.59 39.98
N CYS A 158 14.08 41.35 39.51
CA CYS A 158 14.09 41.05 38.08
C CYS A 158 12.91 41.72 37.36
N ALA A 159 11.71 41.70 37.95
CA ALA A 159 10.54 42.36 37.37
C ALA A 159 10.71 43.89 37.28
N GLU A 160 11.27 44.51 38.31
CA GLU A 160 11.60 45.95 38.32
C GLU A 160 12.66 46.30 37.27
N SER A 161 13.73 45.51 37.14
CA SER A 161 14.72 45.74 36.08
C SER A 161 14.11 45.56 34.69
N ALA A 162 13.31 44.51 34.48
CA ALA A 162 12.70 44.24 33.19
C ALA A 162 11.70 45.34 32.78
N THR A 163 10.90 45.84 33.71
CA THR A 163 9.95 46.94 33.47
C THR A 163 10.66 48.27 33.20
N THR A 164 11.70 48.59 33.96
CA THR A 164 12.47 49.82 33.74
C THR A 164 13.24 49.81 32.42
N GLU A 165 13.74 48.66 31.98
CA GLU A 165 14.34 48.52 30.65
C GLU A 165 13.32 48.63 29.52
N PHE A 166 12.11 48.10 29.71
CA PHE A 166 11.05 48.17 28.71
C PHE A 166 10.50 49.59 28.53
N VAL A 167 10.41 50.38 29.61
CA VAL A 167 9.91 51.76 29.57
C VAL A 167 10.95 52.76 29.01
N LYS A 168 12.24 52.40 29.01
CA LYS A 168 13.33 53.23 28.46
C LYS A 168 13.59 53.03 26.97
N LYS A 169 12.99 52.02 26.35
CA LYS A 169 13.03 51.78 24.89
C LYS A 169 11.82 52.39 24.23
#